data_AF-A0A528WVJ7-F1
#
_entry.id   AF-A0A528WVJ7-F1
#
_cell.length_a   1.000
_cell.length_b   1.000
_cell.length_c   1.000
_cell.angle_alpha   90.00
_cell.angle_beta   90.00
_cell.angle_gamma   90.00
#
_symmetry.space_group_name_H-M   'P 1'
#
loop_
_entity.id
_entity.type
_entity.pdbx_description
1 polymer ?
#
loop_
_entity_poly.entity_id
_entity_poly.type
_entity_poly.pdbx_seq_one_letter_code
_entity_poly.pdbx_strand_id
1 'polypeptide(L)'
;RELRLTTNGNVLAGRDSFLRPGGAAIRNNGRDVVTVRFHIHPDISLLQDEHERLMLTASQGDTWVFTCAEVVPEIEESIYFAGLGGPRRSRQIVLGFKASEIAEVNWQLTRTDIAGYPENN
;
A
#
# COMPACT_ATOMS: atom_id res chain seq x y z
N ARG A 1 -0.16 -15.15 -0.30
CA ARG A 1 -0.27 -13.96 0.56
C ARG A 1 -0.09 -14.35 2.01
N GLU A 2 0.69 -13.58 2.75
CA GLU A 2 0.82 -13.64 4.20
C GLU A 2 0.69 -12.23 4.78
N LEU A 3 0.10 -12.12 5.97
CA LEU A 3 -0.02 -10.87 6.72
C LEU A 3 0.48 -11.09 8.15
N ARG A 4 1.22 -10.13 8.69
CA ARG A 4 1.71 -10.12 10.06
C ARG A 4 1.41 -8.78 10.69
N LEU A 5 0.80 -8.81 11.87
CA LEU A 5 0.58 -7.63 12.70
C LEU A 5 1.44 -7.77 13.95
N THR A 6 2.18 -6.72 14.28
CA THR A 6 2.92 -6.65 15.55
C THR A 6 1.96 -6.60 16.74
N THR A 7 2.37 -7.10 17.90
CA THR A 7 1.51 -7.19 19.09
C THR A 7 0.98 -5.83 19.57
N ASN A 8 1.73 -4.75 19.37
CA ASN A 8 1.30 -3.39 19.67
C ASN A 8 0.43 -2.74 18.58
N GLY A 9 0.20 -3.44 17.46
CA GLY A 9 -0.63 -2.98 16.36
C GLY A 9 0.01 -1.88 15.50
N ASN A 10 1.27 -1.53 15.71
CA ASN A 10 1.89 -0.38 15.03
C ASN A 10 2.50 -0.73 13.67
N VAL A 11 2.63 -2.01 13.36
CA VAL A 11 3.18 -2.46 12.07
C VAL A 11 2.34 -3.60 11.53
N LEU A 12 1.74 -3.38 10.37
CA LEU A 12 1.16 -4.40 9.51
C LEU A 12 2.10 -4.64 8.34
N ALA A 13 2.71 -5.82 8.28
CA ALA A 13 3.52 -6.27 7.16
C ALA A 13 2.74 -7.28 6.32
N GLY A 14 2.91 -7.21 5.01
CA GLY A 14 2.32 -8.16 4.10
C GLY A 14 3.30 -8.62 3.04
N ARG A 15 3.08 -9.86 2.59
CA ARG A 15 3.92 -10.54 1.62
C ARG A 15 3.06 -11.19 0.56
N ASP A 16 3.31 -10.83 -0.69
CA ASP A 16 2.58 -11.32 -1.84
C ASP A 16 3.55 -12.00 -2.83
N SER A 17 3.45 -13.33 -2.90
CA SER A 17 4.29 -14.18 -3.76
C SER A 17 3.49 -14.71 -4.96
N PHE A 18 4.10 -14.66 -6.14
CA PHE A 18 3.52 -15.03 -7.43
C PHE A 18 4.35 -16.16 -8.04
N LEU A 19 3.85 -17.39 -7.93
CA LEU A 19 4.53 -18.60 -8.36
C LEU A 19 3.60 -19.47 -9.20
N ARG A 20 4.18 -20.28 -10.08
CA ARG A 20 3.46 -21.37 -10.76
C ARG A 20 3.19 -22.53 -9.79
N PRO A 21 2.29 -23.46 -10.15
CA PRO A 21 2.09 -24.68 -9.38
C PRO A 21 3.41 -25.39 -9.07
N GLY A 22 3.56 -25.87 -7.84
CA GLY A 22 4.82 -26.46 -7.36
C GLY A 22 5.91 -25.45 -6.97
N GLY A 23 5.60 -24.15 -6.93
CA GLY A 23 6.54 -23.11 -6.49
C GLY A 23 7.53 -22.62 -7.55
N ALA A 24 7.34 -23.00 -8.82
CA ALA A 24 8.24 -22.59 -9.89
C ALA A 24 8.06 -21.09 -10.25
N ALA A 25 9.16 -20.42 -10.63
CA ALA A 25 9.15 -19.01 -11.03
C ALA A 25 8.22 -18.75 -12.22
N ILE A 26 7.56 -17.59 -12.29
CA ILE A 26 6.72 -17.19 -13.45
C ILE A 26 7.57 -17.10 -14.71
N ARG A 27 7.00 -17.49 -15.87
CA ARG A 27 7.70 -17.40 -17.16
C ARG A 27 7.59 -15.97 -17.70
N ASN A 28 8.68 -15.43 -18.22
CA ASN A 28 8.66 -14.19 -19.00
C ASN A 28 8.13 -14.48 -20.42
N ASN A 29 6.81 -14.54 -20.56
CA ASN A 29 6.12 -14.79 -21.83
C ASN A 29 5.11 -13.68 -22.19
N GLY A 30 5.29 -12.49 -21.60
CA GLY A 30 4.41 -11.34 -21.79
C GLY A 30 3.07 -11.41 -21.05
N ARG A 31 2.85 -12.42 -20.19
CA ARG A 31 1.65 -12.57 -19.36
C ARG A 31 1.98 -12.60 -17.86
N ASP A 32 3.02 -11.88 -17.48
CA ASP A 32 3.62 -11.87 -16.16
C ASP A 32 3.49 -10.53 -15.44
N VAL A 33 2.86 -9.53 -16.07
CA VAL A 33 2.55 -8.25 -15.41
C VAL A 33 1.50 -8.49 -14.32
N VAL A 34 1.82 -8.02 -13.13
CA VAL A 34 1.02 -8.13 -11.92
C VAL A 34 0.82 -6.74 -11.32
N THR A 35 -0.33 -6.56 -10.68
CA THR A 35 -0.61 -5.35 -9.92
C THR A 35 -1.21 -5.68 -8.57
N VAL A 36 -0.56 -5.23 -7.49
CA VAL A 36 -1.14 -5.27 -6.14
C VAL A 36 -1.72 -3.90 -5.83
N ARG A 37 -3.00 -3.84 -5.44
CA ARG A 37 -3.74 -2.59 -5.18
C ARG A 37 -4.18 -2.49 -3.73
N PHE A 38 -4.02 -1.30 -3.16
CA PHE A 38 -4.52 -0.94 -1.84
C PHE A 38 -5.49 0.23 -1.99
N HIS A 39 -6.78 -0.03 -1.78
CA HIS A 39 -7.80 1.02 -1.86
C HIS A 39 -7.77 1.90 -0.61
N ILE A 40 -7.76 3.21 -0.82
CA ILE A 40 -7.68 4.19 0.26
C ILE A 40 -9.06 4.82 0.46
N HIS A 41 -9.52 4.87 1.71
CA HIS A 41 -10.77 5.53 2.05
C HIS A 41 -10.71 7.03 1.65
N PRO A 42 -11.80 7.62 1.09
CA PRO A 42 -11.78 9.00 0.59
C PRO A 42 -11.33 10.06 1.60
N ASP A 43 -11.53 9.82 2.89
CA ASP A 43 -11.20 10.77 3.96
C ASP A 43 -9.76 10.64 4.47
N ILE A 44 -8.95 9.75 3.87
CA ILE A 44 -7.52 9.62 4.16
C ILE A 44 -6.72 10.50 3.21
N SER A 45 -5.91 11.38 3.79
CA SER A 45 -4.90 12.12 3.04
C SER A 45 -3.76 11.18 2.67
N LEU A 46 -3.32 11.25 1.42
CA LEU A 46 -2.23 10.45 0.87
C LEU A 46 -1.21 11.42 0.25
N LEU A 47 0.01 11.40 0.78
CA LEU A 47 1.13 12.24 0.36
C LEU A 47 2.36 11.36 0.12
N GLN A 48 3.20 11.73 -0.83
CA GLN A 48 4.51 11.12 -1.02
C GLN A 48 5.56 12.01 -0.36
N ASP A 49 6.43 11.44 0.48
CA ASP A 49 7.51 12.19 1.12
C ASP A 49 8.78 12.24 0.26
N GLU A 50 9.80 12.96 0.74
CA GLU A 50 11.07 13.16 0.04
C GLU A 50 11.87 11.86 -0.19
N HIS A 51 11.51 10.76 0.48
CA HIS A 51 12.14 9.45 0.35
C HIS A 51 11.26 8.46 -0.43
N GLU A 52 10.32 8.97 -1.24
CA GLU A 52 9.36 8.20 -2.02
C GLU A 52 8.43 7.29 -1.20
N ARG A 53 8.31 7.53 0.11
CA ARG A 53 7.39 6.78 0.96
C ARG A 53 6.02 7.43 0.92
N LEU A 54 4.97 6.62 1.03
CA LEU A 54 3.60 7.13 1.02
C LEU A 54 3.09 7.30 2.45
N MET A 55 2.75 8.52 2.83
CA MET A 55 2.11 8.86 4.11
C MET A 55 0.59 8.87 3.97
N LEU A 56 -0.08 8.14 4.86
CA LEU A 56 -1.53 8.02 4.97
C LEU A 56 -1.96 8.66 6.30
N THR A 57 -2.66 9.78 6.24
CA THR A 57 -3.06 10.54 7.44
C THR A 57 -4.58 10.65 7.50
N ALA A 58 -5.16 10.21 8.62
CA ALA A 58 -6.55 10.49 8.96
C ALA A 58 -6.67 11.90 9.56
N SER A 59 -7.81 12.57 9.35
CA SER A 59 -8.04 13.93 9.84
C SER A 59 -8.01 14.06 11.38
N GLN A 60 -8.30 12.99 12.10
CA GLN A 60 -8.33 12.91 13.56
C GLN A 60 -7.81 11.53 14.02
N GLY A 61 -6.58 11.19 13.62
CA GLY A 61 -6.02 9.89 13.96
C GLY A 61 -4.56 9.74 13.56
N ASP A 62 -4.09 8.50 13.66
CA ASP A 62 -2.69 8.18 13.42
C ASP A 62 -2.30 8.43 11.96
N THR A 63 -1.03 8.77 11.77
CA THR A 63 -0.40 8.71 10.45
C THR A 63 0.26 7.35 10.27
N TRP A 64 0.16 6.82 9.06
CA TRP A 64 0.80 5.58 8.65
C TRP A 64 1.72 5.83 7.47
N VAL A 65 2.84 5.13 7.43
CA VAL A 65 3.75 5.14 6.30
C VAL A 65 3.65 3.79 5.60
N PHE A 66 3.35 3.82 4.31
CA PHE A 66 3.39 2.67 3.42
C PHE A 66 4.74 2.61 2.70
N THR A 67 5.38 1.44 2.75
CA THR A 67 6.62 1.14 2.03
C THR A 67 6.52 -0.22 1.34
N CYS A 68 7.32 -0.39 0.28
CA CYS A 68 7.55 -1.67 -0.38
C CYS A 68 9.03 -1.73 -0.76
N ALA A 69 9.70 -2.86 -0.49
CA ALA A 69 11.15 -2.95 -0.69
C ALA A 69 11.53 -3.14 -2.17
N GLU A 70 10.71 -3.85 -2.93
CA GLU A 70 11.04 -4.28 -4.29
C GLU A 70 10.46 -3.38 -5.38
N VAL A 71 9.40 -2.62 -5.07
CA VAL A 71 8.63 -1.85 -6.06
C VAL A 71 8.29 -0.48 -5.49
N VAL A 72 8.60 0.59 -6.23
CA VAL A 72 8.21 1.96 -5.88
C VAL A 72 6.68 2.07 -5.92
N PRO A 73 6.02 2.46 -4.81
CA PRO A 73 4.57 2.58 -4.80
C PRO A 73 4.07 3.79 -5.59
N GLU A 74 3.06 3.58 -6.43
CA GLU A 74 2.41 4.65 -7.19
C GLU A 74 1.02 4.97 -6.62
N ILE A 75 0.55 6.20 -6.86
CA ILE A 75 -0.81 6.63 -6.49
C ILE A 75 -1.66 6.73 -7.75
N GLU A 76 -2.77 6.01 -7.79
CA GLU A 76 -3.76 6.09 -8.86
C GLU A 76 -5.12 6.59 -8.35
N GLU A 77 -5.92 7.15 -9.26
CA GLU A 77 -7.33 7.43 -8.99
C GLU A 77 -8.14 6.14 -8.81
N SER A 78 -9.13 6.18 -7.93
CA SER A 78 -10.01 5.04 -7.67
C SER A 78 -11.41 5.50 -7.28
N ILE A 79 -12.35 4.56 -7.14
CA ILE A 79 -13.72 4.83 -6.69
C ILE A 79 -14.03 3.97 -5.47
N TYR A 80 -14.45 4.62 -4.40
CA TYR A 80 -14.88 3.98 -3.16
C TYR A 80 -16.40 3.75 -3.19
N PHE A 81 -16.82 2.50 -3.10
CA PHE A 81 -18.24 2.11 -3.23
C PHE A 81 -18.93 1.81 -1.90
N ALA A 82 -18.19 1.66 -0.80
CA ALA A 82 -18.75 1.18 0.48
C ALA A 82 -19.36 2.28 1.37
N GLY A 83 -19.58 3.49 0.83
CA GLY A 83 -20.20 4.60 1.55
C GLY A 83 -21.72 4.62 1.39
N LEU A 84 -22.45 5.01 2.45
CA LEU A 84 -23.92 5.15 2.42
C LEU A 84 -24.43 6.18 1.40
N GLY A 85 -23.59 7.16 1.05
CA GLY A 85 -23.90 8.19 0.04
C GLY A 85 -23.65 7.79 -1.41
N GLY A 86 -23.32 6.52 -1.68
CA GLY A 86 -22.98 6.03 -3.01
C GLY A 86 -21.48 6.16 -3.36
N PRO A 87 -21.12 5.96 -4.65
CA PRO A 87 -19.73 5.99 -5.11
C PRO A 87 -19.07 7.34 -4.86
N ARG A 88 -17.86 7.35 -4.29
CA ARG A 88 -17.05 8.55 -4.05
C ARG A 88 -15.70 8.43 -4.74
N ARG A 89 -15.16 9.53 -5.27
CA ARG A 89 -13.77 9.58 -5.74
C ARG A 89 -12.83 9.25 -4.58
N SER A 90 -11.82 8.46 -4.85
CA SER A 90 -10.82 8.00 -3.90
C SER A 90 -9.48 7.82 -4.62
N ARG A 91 -8.50 7.27 -3.91
CA ARG A 91 -7.19 6.92 -4.46
C ARG A 91 -6.86 5.48 -4.09
N GLN A 92 -5.88 4.91 -4.78
CA GLN A 92 -5.31 3.62 -4.44
C GLN A 92 -3.80 3.68 -4.55
N ILE A 93 -3.13 2.89 -3.72
CA ILE A 93 -1.69 2.63 -3.87
C ILE A 93 -1.54 1.43 -4.79
N VAL A 94 -0.62 1.52 -5.73
CA VAL A 94 -0.39 0.52 -6.77
C VAL A 94 1.07 0.08 -6.78
N LEU A 95 1.27 -1.23 -6.71
CA LEU A 95 2.54 -1.89 -6.97
C LEU A 95 2.44 -2.63 -8.31
N GLY A 96 2.99 -2.05 -9.37
CA GLY A 96 3.04 -2.65 -10.70
C GLY A 96 4.41 -3.26 -10.98
N PHE A 97 4.45 -4.55 -11.33
CA PHE A 97 5.71 -5.24 -11.62
C PHE A 97 5.50 -6.48 -12.49
N LYS A 98 6.60 -7.03 -13.01
CA LYS A 98 6.60 -8.33 -13.68
C LYS A 98 6.96 -9.43 -12.69
N ALA A 99 6.07 -10.39 -12.51
CA ALA A 99 6.28 -11.51 -11.59
C ALA A 99 7.38 -12.49 -12.05
N SER A 100 7.80 -12.42 -13.32
CA SER A 100 8.98 -13.16 -13.79
C SER A 100 10.31 -12.53 -13.36
N GLU A 101 10.30 -11.25 -12.99
CA GLU A 101 11.45 -10.48 -12.51
C GLU A 101 11.43 -10.36 -10.97
N ILE A 102 10.25 -10.08 -10.40
CA ILE A 102 10.01 -9.93 -8.96
C ILE A 102 8.94 -10.94 -8.54
N ALA A 103 9.36 -12.10 -8.03
CA ALA A 103 8.43 -13.18 -7.67
C ALA A 103 7.66 -12.91 -6.35
N GLU A 104 8.14 -11.97 -5.54
CA GLU A 104 7.57 -11.64 -4.24
C GLU A 104 7.75 -10.15 -3.95
N VAL A 105 6.74 -9.54 -3.36
CA VAL A 105 6.81 -8.17 -2.83
C VAL A 105 6.49 -8.16 -1.34
N ASN A 106 7.27 -7.38 -0.59
CA ASN A 106 7.16 -7.19 0.84
C ASN A 106 6.78 -5.73 1.11
N TRP A 107 5.53 -5.53 1.54
CA TRP A 107 4.99 -4.21 1.85
C TRP A 107 4.72 -4.07 3.34
N GLN A 108 4.78 -2.84 3.83
CA GLN A 108 4.57 -2.53 5.24
C GLN A 108 3.78 -1.24 5.41
N LEU A 109 2.83 -1.27 6.36
CA LEU A 109 2.19 -0.11 6.94
C LEU A 109 2.73 0.07 8.36
N THR A 110 3.41 1.18 8.60
CA THR A 110 4.00 1.52 9.89
C THR A 110 3.30 2.75 10.46
N ARG A 111 2.67 2.61 11.61
CA ARG A 111 2.12 3.73 12.37
C ARG A 111 3.27 4.62 12.82
N THR A 112 3.17 5.91 12.57
CA THR A 112 4.15 6.90 13.01
C THR A 112 3.53 7.83 14.02
N ASP A 113 4.28 8.08 15.10
CA ASP A 113 4.03 9.20 16.00
C ASP A 113 4.58 10.47 15.35
N ILE A 114 4.05 10.88 14.20
CA ILE A 114 4.27 12.26 13.77
C ILE A 114 3.37 13.08 14.69
N ALA A 115 3.95 13.53 15.80
CA ALA A 115 3.34 14.48 16.70
C ALA A 115 2.68 15.57 15.84
N GLY A 116 1.38 15.76 16.08
CA GLY A 116 0.62 16.81 15.43
C GLY A 116 1.45 18.10 15.41
N TYR A 117 1.41 18.76 14.26
CA TYR A 117 1.90 20.13 14.12
C TYR A 117 1.54 20.90 15.41
N PRO A 118 2.50 21.54 16.11
CA PRO A 118 2.12 22.40 17.21
C PRO A 118 1.20 23.47 16.62
N GLU A 119 -0.02 23.58 17.14
CA GLU A 119 -0.88 24.72 16.85
C GLU A 119 -0.09 25.96 17.27
N ASN A 120 0.39 26.72 16.29
CA ASN A 120 1.03 27.99 16.55
C ASN A 120 -0.04 28.95 17.05
N ASN A 121 0.12 29.34 18.32
CA ASN A 121 -0.63 30.35 19.07
C ASN A 121 -0.74 31.70 18.35
#